data_AF-A0A972U175-F1
#
_entry.id   AF-A0A972U175-F1
#
_cell.length_a   1.000
_cell.length_b   1.000
_cell.length_c   1.000
_cell.angle_alpha   90.00
_cell.angle_beta   90.00
_cell.angle_gamma   90.00
#
_symmetry.space_group_name_H-M   'P 1'
#
loop_
_entity.id
_entity.type
_entity.pdbx_description
1 polymer ?
#
loop_
_entity_poly.entity_id
_entity_poly.type
_entity_poly.pdbx_seq_one_letter_code
_entity_poly.pdbx_strand_id
1 'polypeptide(L)' 'IGCTGGKHRSVAMSEHLAARLVKQGMETLVVHRDLGRE' A
#
# COMPACT_ATOMS: atom_id res chain seq x y z
N ILE A 1 -4.00 -3.81 -4.22
CA ILE A 1 -3.85 -2.84 -5.33
C ILE A 1 -2.66 -3.28 -6.18
N GLY A 2 -2.75 -3.27 -7.50
CA GLY A 2 -1.72 -3.82 -8.40
C GLY A 2 -1.21 -2.82 -9.43
N CYS A 3 0.07 -2.94 -9.80
CA CYS A 3 0.66 -2.33 -10.99
C CYS A 3 1.68 -3.31 -11.58
N THR A 4 2.12 -3.12 -12.83
CA THR A 4 2.96 -4.11 -13.55
C THR A 4 4.20 -4.55 -12.77
N GLY A 5 4.88 -3.62 -12.08
CA GLY A 5 6.11 -3.91 -11.34
C GLY A 5 5.97 -3.94 -9.82
N GLY A 6 4.77 -3.79 -9.26
CA GLY A 6 4.53 -3.88 -7.81
C GLY A 6 5.16 -2.80 -6.91
N LYS A 7 6.07 -1.96 -7.41
CA LYS A 7 6.95 -1.08 -6.61
C LYS A 7 6.65 0.42 -6.66
N HIS A 8 5.72 0.86 -7.52
CA HIS A 8 5.46 2.30 -7.75
C HIS A 8 4.00 2.68 -7.45
N ARG A 9 3.13 2.56 -8.46
CA ARG A 9 1.73 3.00 -8.37
C ARG A 9 0.94 2.21 -7.32
N SER A 10 1.16 0.90 -7.23
CA SER A 10 0.51 0.06 -6.23
C SER A 10 0.92 0.42 -4.80
N VAL A 11 2.19 0.75 -4.59
CA VAL A 11 2.73 1.14 -3.28
C VAL A 11 2.07 2.46 -2.85
N ALA A 12 2.20 3.51 -3.68
CA ALA A 12 1.67 4.83 -3.38
C ALA A 12 0.16 4.82 -3.10
N MET A 13 -0.61 4.08 -3.90
CA MET A 13 -2.06 3.98 -3.72
C MET A 13 -2.43 3.20 -2.44
N SER A 14 -1.70 2.14 -2.10
CA SER A 14 -1.97 1.36 -0.89
C SER A 14 -1.67 2.17 0.38
N GLU A 15 -0.57 2.91 0.39
CA GLU A 15 -0.22 3.83 1.49
C GLU A 15 -1.26 4.95 1.64
N HIS A 16 -1.67 5.57 0.53
CA HIS A 16 -2.68 6.63 0.57
C HIS A 16 -4.02 6.14 1.11
N LEU A 17 -4.46 4.95 0.69
CA LEU A 17 -5.69 4.34 1.20
C LEU A 17 -5.57 4.04 2.70
N ALA A 18 -4.46 3.46 3.15
CA ALA A 18 -4.25 3.14 4.55
C ALA A 18 -4.26 4.40 5.44
N ALA A 19 -3.62 5.48 4.99
CA ALA A 19 -3.66 6.76 5.71
C ALA A 19 -5.09 7.29 5.88
N ARG A 20 -6.00 7.05 4.93
CA ARG A 20 -7.41 7.43 5.05
C ARG A 20 -8.16 6.53 6.03
N LEU A 21 -7.92 5.23 6.00
CA LEU A 21 -8.56 4.27 6.90
C LEU A 21 -8.14 4.49 8.36
N VAL A 22 -6.84 4.74 8.59
CA VAL A 22 -6.33 5.12 9.92
C VAL A 22 -6.98 6.40 10.44
N LYS A 23 -7.15 7.42 9.59
CA LYS A 23 -7.87 8.66 9.97
C LYS A 23 -9.33 8.43 10.33
N GLN A 24 -9.93 7.33 9.89
CA GLN A 24 -11.29 6.94 10.24
C GLN A 24 -11.34 6.05 11.50
N GLY A 25 -10.21 5.86 12.19
CA GLY A 25 -10.11 5.05 13.41
C GLY A 25 -10.00 3.55 13.16
N MET A 26 -9.74 3.13 11.91
CA MET A 26 -9.56 1.71 11.58
C MET A 26 -8.09 1.31 11.74
N GLU A 27 -7.86 0.26 12.51
CA GLU A 27 -6.57 -0.42 12.54
C GLU A 27 -6.26 -0.98 11.14
N THR A 28 -5.14 -0.56 10.56
CA THR A 28 -4.82 -0.85 9.16
C THR A 28 -3.36 -1.30 9.02
N LEU A 29 -3.14 -2.40 8.32
CA LEU A 29 -1.82 -2.92 7.97
C LEU A 29 -1.64 -2.92 6.44
N VAL A 30 -0.50 -2.42 5.97
CA VAL A 30 -0.12 -2.44 4.55
C VAL A 30 1.02 -3.42 4.34
N VAL A 31 0.90 -4.26 3.31
CA VAL A 31 1.95 -5.20 2.89
C VAL A 31 2.24 -5.01 1.41
N HIS A 32 3.49 -4.68 1.08
CA HIS A 32 3.97 -4.55 -0.30
C HIS A 32 4.70 -5.82 -0.72
N ARG A 33 3.98 -6.73 -1.40
CA ARG A 33 4.48 -8.06 -1.80
C ARG A 33 5.81 -8.03 -2.56
N ASP A 34 5.98 -7.04 -3.42
CA ASP A 34 7.06 -6.98 -4.41
C ASP A 34 8.21 -6.06 -3.97
N LEU A 35 8.07 -5.34 -2.86
CA LEU A 35 9.11 -4.45 -2.33
C LEU A 35 10.23 -5.29 -1.67
N GLY A 36 11.49 -5.05 -2.02
CA GLY A 36 12.63 -5.80 -1.46
C GLY A 36 12.83 -7.21 -2.03
N ARG A 37 12.06 -7.60 -3.05
CA ARG A 37 12.39 -8.74 -3.92
C ARG A 37 13.26 -8.24 -5.06
N GLU A 38 14.57 -8.24 -4.83
CA GLU A 38 15.64 -8.15 -5.83
C GLU A 38 16.86 -8.95 -5.40
#